data_AF-A0A382WEW0-F1
#
_entry.id   AF-A0A382WEW0-F1
#
_cell.length_a   1.000
_cell.length_b   1.000
_cell.length_c   1.000
_cell.angle_alpha   90.00
_cell.angle_beta   90.00
_cell.angle_gamma   90.00
#
_symmetry.space_group_name_H-M   'P 1'
#
loop_
_entity.id
_entity.type
_entity.pdbx_description
1 polymer ?
#
loop_
_entity_poly.entity_id
_entity_poly.type
_entity_poly.pdbx_seq_one_letter_code
_entity_poly.pdbx_strand_id
1 'polypeptide(L)'
;MKPRILVWIDSQFSTFALAKSLQEMFDCELFSIIEITDKPKKFFKEQQIVKFKKTWFYYDFILKTKRKPDLNYLKSIEEKYDIPLWLIAANDRIFNHFNRFYKFSSNEILSILEDEIKLYEMILDEAKPDFIIMPTTHQQHNHIFYKICKARNIKILMMIPTRTSIATDSLSKQANMWQLTDEMDKFLPLPKTTKQNKHKNLFNFKRVDINPPVTIKAEIDNVLDTKRGTTLAINECKIYTVEHLLSALYGIG
;
A
#
# COMPACT_ATOMS: atom_id res chain seq x y z
N MET A 1 -3.74 -26.59 -20.16
CA MET A 1 -3.12 -26.74 -18.82
C MET A 1 -3.91 -25.88 -17.85
N LYS A 2 -4.16 -26.32 -16.62
CA LYS A 2 -4.89 -25.49 -15.64
C LYS A 2 -4.01 -24.31 -15.20
N PRO A 3 -4.47 -23.05 -15.29
CA PRO A 3 -3.69 -21.90 -14.85
C PRO A 3 -3.32 -22.01 -13.37
N ARG A 4 -2.08 -21.66 -13.05
CA ARG A 4 -1.54 -21.65 -11.69
C ARG A 4 -1.54 -20.21 -11.19
N ILE A 5 -2.32 -19.95 -10.14
CA ILE A 5 -2.55 -18.59 -9.65
C ILE A 5 -2.04 -18.51 -8.22
N LEU A 6 -1.09 -17.61 -7.96
CA LEU A 6 -0.59 -17.33 -6.62
C LEU A 6 -1.25 -16.06 -6.09
N VAL A 7 -1.96 -16.19 -4.97
CA VAL A 7 -2.75 -15.11 -4.37
C VAL A 7 -2.06 -14.60 -3.11
N TRP A 8 -1.73 -13.32 -3.07
CA TRP A 8 -1.25 -12.64 -1.87
C TRP A 8 -2.44 -12.15 -1.04
N ILE A 9 -2.56 -12.62 0.19
CA ILE A 9 -3.67 -12.32 1.10
C ILE A 9 -3.14 -11.53 2.29
N ASP A 10 -3.61 -10.30 2.42
CA ASP A 10 -3.34 -9.43 3.57
C ASP A 10 -4.55 -9.34 4.51
N SER A 11 -4.45 -8.45 5.49
CA SER A 11 -5.53 -8.21 6.47
C SER A 11 -6.84 -7.65 5.89
N GLN A 12 -6.91 -7.26 4.62
CA GLN A 12 -8.14 -6.77 3.97
C GLN A 12 -9.02 -7.90 3.42
N PHE A 13 -8.48 -9.12 3.26
CA PHE A 13 -9.21 -10.29 2.73
C PHE A 13 -9.84 -10.14 1.33
N SER A 14 -9.60 -9.03 0.63
CA SER A 14 -10.21 -8.75 -0.68
C SER A 14 -9.75 -9.77 -1.74
N THR A 15 -8.45 -10.08 -1.77
CA THR A 15 -7.88 -11.09 -2.66
C THR A 15 -8.30 -12.52 -2.28
N PHE A 16 -8.60 -12.79 -1.01
CA PHE A 16 -9.17 -14.07 -0.57
C PHE A 16 -10.60 -14.28 -1.10
N ALA A 17 -11.45 -13.24 -1.02
CA ALA A 17 -12.79 -13.28 -1.60
C ALA A 17 -12.73 -13.44 -3.13
N LEU A 18 -11.77 -12.80 -3.79
CA LEU A 18 -11.52 -13.00 -5.21
C LEU A 18 -11.09 -14.44 -5.52
N ALA A 19 -10.20 -15.04 -4.73
CA ALA A 19 -9.79 -16.44 -4.89
C ALA A 19 -10.96 -17.41 -4.76
N LYS A 20 -11.88 -17.17 -3.81
CA LYS A 20 -13.15 -17.92 -3.67
C LYS A 20 -14.00 -17.83 -4.94
N SER A 21 -14.11 -16.64 -5.52
CA SER A 21 -14.90 -16.45 -6.73
C SER A 21 -14.22 -17.13 -7.93
N LEU A 22 -12.90 -17.02 -8.05
CA LEU A 22 -12.13 -17.61 -9.14
C LEU A 22 -12.21 -19.13 -9.18
N GLN A 23 -12.11 -19.82 -8.04
CA GLN A 23 -12.23 -21.29 -8.02
C GLN A 23 -13.62 -21.79 -8.45
N GLU A 24 -14.66 -20.97 -8.29
CA GLU A 24 -16.04 -21.32 -8.68
C GLU A 24 -16.28 -21.03 -10.17
N MET A 25 -15.59 -20.02 -10.71
CA MET A 25 -15.77 -19.57 -12.10
C MET A 25 -14.82 -20.27 -13.09
N PHE A 26 -13.63 -20.70 -12.65
CA PHE A 26 -12.57 -21.19 -13.53
C PHE A 26 -11.84 -22.40 -12.94
N ASP A 27 -11.50 -23.36 -13.80
CA ASP A 27 -10.67 -24.50 -13.44
C ASP A 27 -9.18 -24.10 -13.35
N CYS A 28 -8.73 -23.75 -12.13
CA CYS A 28 -7.39 -23.25 -11.85
C CYS A 28 -6.76 -23.92 -10.61
N GLU A 29 -5.42 -23.90 -10.52
CA GLU A 29 -4.68 -24.28 -9.32
C GLU A 29 -4.35 -23.04 -8.50
N LEU A 30 -4.91 -22.94 -7.28
CA LEU A 30 -4.68 -21.81 -6.40
C LEU A 30 -3.56 -22.10 -5.40
N PHE A 31 -2.69 -21.12 -5.22
CA PHE A 31 -1.64 -21.06 -4.21
C PHE A 31 -1.80 -19.77 -3.41
N SER A 32 -1.31 -19.72 -2.16
CA SER A 32 -1.40 -18.48 -1.37
C SER A 32 -0.15 -18.12 -0.59
N ILE A 33 0.13 -16.81 -0.55
CA ILE A 33 0.98 -16.18 0.45
C ILE A 33 0.05 -15.46 1.42
N ILE A 34 0.14 -15.78 2.71
CA ILE A 34 -0.71 -15.20 3.74
C ILE A 34 0.12 -14.30 4.63
N GLU A 35 -0.14 -13.01 4.55
CA GLU A 35 0.54 -11.92 5.26
C GLU A 35 -0.35 -11.39 6.38
N ILE A 36 -0.52 -12.22 7.42
CA ILE A 36 -1.30 -11.87 8.62
C ILE A 36 -0.58 -12.30 9.89
N THR A 37 -0.89 -11.65 11.01
CA THR A 37 -0.33 -12.00 12.33
C THR A 37 -0.83 -13.36 12.83
N ASP A 38 -0.22 -13.88 13.89
CA ASP A 38 -0.48 -15.25 14.39
C ASP A 38 -1.93 -15.51 14.82
N LYS A 39 -2.65 -14.50 15.32
CA LYS A 39 -4.03 -14.66 15.78
C LYS A 39 -4.98 -15.08 14.64
N PRO A 40 -5.10 -14.32 13.52
CA PRO A 40 -5.94 -14.71 12.39
C PRO A 40 -5.39 -15.91 11.61
N LYS A 41 -4.12 -16.31 11.80
CA LYS A 41 -3.51 -17.47 11.16
C LYS A 41 -4.31 -18.77 11.33
N LYS A 42 -4.93 -18.97 12.49
CA LYS A 42 -5.75 -20.15 12.79
C LYS A 42 -6.88 -20.33 11.78
N PHE A 43 -7.58 -19.24 11.42
CA PHE A 43 -8.65 -19.27 10.43
C PHE A 43 -8.17 -19.87 9.11
N PHE A 44 -7.04 -19.41 8.57
CA PHE A 44 -6.54 -19.88 7.28
C PHE A 44 -6.03 -21.31 7.28
N LYS A 45 -5.64 -21.85 8.43
CA LYS A 45 -5.29 -23.28 8.57
C LYS A 45 -6.52 -24.18 8.55
N GLU A 46 -7.64 -23.70 9.07
CA GLU A 46 -8.85 -24.50 9.27
C GLU A 46 -9.89 -24.31 8.16
N GLN A 47 -9.93 -23.13 7.54
CA GLN A 47 -10.92 -22.76 6.53
C GLN A 47 -10.92 -23.72 5.33
N GLN A 48 -12.11 -24.04 4.83
CA GLN A 48 -12.34 -24.88 3.64
C GLN A 48 -13.04 -24.12 2.51
N ILE A 49 -13.12 -22.79 2.62
CA ILE A 49 -13.80 -21.91 1.67
C ILE A 49 -13.02 -21.86 0.37
N VAL A 50 -11.70 -21.65 0.46
CA VAL A 50 -10.80 -21.62 -0.70
C VAL A 50 -9.82 -22.78 -0.63
N LYS A 51 -9.79 -23.59 -1.68
CA LYS A 51 -8.94 -24.79 -1.77
C LYS A 51 -7.58 -24.44 -2.37
N PHE A 52 -6.67 -23.98 -1.51
CA PHE A 52 -5.28 -23.76 -1.91
C PHE A 52 -4.51 -25.09 -1.96
N LYS A 53 -3.78 -25.32 -3.06
CA LYS A 53 -2.87 -26.45 -3.22
C LYS A 53 -1.69 -26.36 -2.26
N LYS A 54 -1.20 -25.14 -2.00
CA LYS A 54 -0.22 -24.85 -0.95
C LYS A 54 -0.37 -23.41 -0.46
N THR A 55 -0.05 -23.24 0.81
CA THR A 55 -0.13 -21.97 1.54
C THR A 55 1.17 -21.72 2.28
N TRP A 56 1.75 -20.54 2.11
CA TRP A 56 2.90 -20.06 2.87
C TRP A 56 2.47 -18.91 3.77
N PHE A 57 2.78 -19.00 5.06
CA PHE A 57 2.55 -17.91 6.01
C PHE A 57 3.78 -17.03 6.07
N TYR A 58 3.66 -15.79 5.59
CA TYR A 58 4.78 -14.86 5.43
C TYR A 58 5.65 -14.74 6.70
N TYR A 59 5.02 -14.45 7.83
CA TYR A 59 5.71 -14.24 9.11
C TYR A 59 6.40 -15.51 9.68
N ASP A 60 6.15 -16.70 9.11
CA ASP A 60 6.88 -17.92 9.50
C ASP A 60 8.31 -17.96 8.95
N PHE A 61 8.68 -17.06 8.05
CA PHE A 61 10.00 -17.10 7.40
C PHE A 61 10.87 -15.90 7.75
N ILE A 62 10.31 -14.86 8.37
CA ILE A 62 11.01 -13.58 8.54
C ILE A 62 11.65 -13.46 9.92
N LEU A 63 12.96 -13.18 9.95
CA LEU A 63 13.76 -12.79 11.12
C LEU A 63 13.50 -13.65 12.37
N LYS A 64 13.57 -14.97 12.21
CA LYS A 64 13.46 -15.92 13.34
C LYS A 64 14.64 -15.83 14.30
N THR A 65 15.83 -15.46 13.80
CA THR A 65 17.06 -15.32 14.59
C THR A 65 17.86 -14.12 14.11
N LYS A 66 18.47 -13.39 15.05
CA LYS A 66 19.37 -12.28 14.74
C LYS A 66 20.67 -12.84 14.20
N ARG A 67 21.10 -12.35 13.03
CA ARG A 67 22.31 -12.80 12.35
C ARG A 67 22.94 -11.67 11.54
N LYS A 68 24.13 -11.95 10.98
CA LYS A 68 24.72 -11.07 9.97
C LYS A 68 24.11 -11.41 8.61
N PRO A 69 23.65 -10.40 7.84
CA PRO A 69 23.12 -10.61 6.50
C PRO A 69 24.24 -10.99 5.53
N ASP A 70 23.90 -11.75 4.49
CA ASP A 70 24.78 -12.03 3.36
C ASP A 70 24.74 -10.86 2.36
N LEU A 71 25.71 -9.98 2.50
CA LEU A 71 25.82 -8.79 1.64
C LEU A 71 26.09 -9.13 0.17
N ASN A 72 26.78 -10.24 -0.10
CA ASN A 72 27.07 -10.66 -1.48
C ASN A 72 25.79 -11.15 -2.16
N TYR A 73 24.98 -11.94 -1.45
CA TYR A 73 23.67 -12.33 -1.92
C TYR A 73 22.78 -11.12 -2.17
N LEU A 74 22.63 -10.21 -1.20
CA LEU A 74 21.78 -9.03 -1.35
C LEU A 74 22.21 -8.15 -2.51
N LYS A 75 23.51 -7.92 -2.70
CA LYS A 75 24.04 -7.21 -3.86
C LYS A 75 23.68 -7.90 -5.18
N SER A 76 23.84 -9.22 -5.25
CA SER A 76 23.46 -9.99 -6.44
C SER A 76 21.97 -9.91 -6.76
N ILE A 77 21.11 -9.74 -5.74
CA ILE A 77 19.66 -9.56 -5.91
C ILE A 77 19.34 -8.19 -6.49
N GLU A 78 19.99 -7.13 -6.00
CA GLU A 78 19.81 -5.78 -6.56
C GLU A 78 20.11 -5.77 -8.07
N GLU A 79 21.20 -6.43 -8.48
CA GLU A 79 21.58 -6.58 -9.89
C GLU A 79 20.63 -7.49 -10.67
N LYS A 80 20.26 -8.66 -10.10
CA LYS A 80 19.43 -9.67 -10.77
C LYS A 80 18.02 -9.18 -11.08
N TYR A 81 17.43 -8.38 -10.19
CA TYR A 81 16.04 -7.94 -10.31
C TYR A 81 15.87 -6.43 -10.50
N ASP A 82 16.97 -5.67 -10.61
CA ASP A 82 16.98 -4.21 -10.70
C ASP A 82 16.16 -3.55 -9.57
N ILE A 83 16.51 -3.91 -8.33
CA ILE A 83 15.81 -3.48 -7.11
C ILE A 83 16.77 -2.69 -6.22
N PRO A 84 16.50 -1.41 -5.92
CA PRO A 84 17.29 -0.63 -4.97
C PRO A 84 16.82 -0.96 -3.53
N LEU A 85 17.32 -2.05 -2.96
CA LEU A 85 16.84 -2.62 -1.69
C LEU A 85 16.91 -1.62 -0.54
N TRP A 86 18.03 -0.90 -0.43
CA TRP A 86 18.22 0.07 0.65
C TRP A 86 17.27 1.27 0.54
N LEU A 87 16.98 1.71 -0.70
CA LEU A 87 16.04 2.80 -0.94
C LEU A 87 14.62 2.40 -0.55
N ILE A 88 14.21 1.18 -0.90
CA ILE A 88 12.88 0.66 -0.52
C ILE A 88 12.79 0.56 1.01
N ALA A 89 13.82 -0.01 1.65
CA ALA A 89 13.85 -0.15 3.11
C ALA A 89 13.80 1.20 3.84
N ALA A 90 14.53 2.22 3.36
CA ALA A 90 14.54 3.56 3.96
C ALA A 90 13.17 4.25 3.92
N ASN A 91 12.34 3.91 2.92
CA ASN A 91 10.98 4.44 2.76
C ASN A 91 9.91 3.57 3.43
N ASP A 92 10.27 2.43 4.02
CA ASP A 92 9.31 1.60 4.71
C ASP A 92 8.93 2.18 6.08
N ARG A 93 7.63 2.30 6.36
CA ARG A 93 7.14 2.89 7.62
C ARG A 93 7.59 2.13 8.88
N ILE A 94 7.91 0.84 8.77
CA ILE A 94 8.36 -0.01 9.89
C ILE A 94 9.85 0.19 10.17
N PHE A 95 10.69 0.28 9.12
CA PHE A 95 12.13 0.50 9.27
C PHE A 95 12.51 1.96 9.45
N ASN A 96 11.65 2.87 9.00
CA ASN A 96 11.92 4.29 9.06
C ASN A 96 12.08 4.79 10.51
N HIS A 97 12.91 5.81 10.69
CA HIS A 97 13.20 6.45 11.96
C HIS A 97 11.97 7.03 12.69
N PHE A 98 10.82 7.18 12.01
CA PHE A 98 9.55 7.55 12.64
C PHE A 98 8.93 6.43 13.50
N ASN A 99 9.35 5.18 13.35
CA ASN A 99 8.88 4.08 14.18
C ASN A 99 9.38 4.24 15.63
N ARG A 100 8.43 4.45 16.55
CA ARG A 100 8.72 4.67 17.99
C ARG A 100 8.82 3.38 18.80
N PHE A 101 8.34 2.25 18.26
CA PHE A 101 8.24 0.99 19.00
C PHE A 101 9.51 0.15 18.93
N TYR A 102 10.18 0.17 17.79
CA TYR A 102 11.42 -0.57 17.58
C TYR A 102 12.35 0.17 16.63
N LYS A 103 13.63 0.25 17.00
CA LYS A 103 14.68 0.83 16.15
C LYS A 103 15.50 -0.31 15.58
N PHE A 104 15.27 -0.63 14.31
CA PHE A 104 16.01 -1.67 13.62
C PHE A 104 17.44 -1.21 13.34
N SER A 105 18.41 -2.08 13.60
CA SER A 105 19.77 -1.93 13.10
C SER A 105 19.84 -2.26 11.61
N SER A 106 20.86 -1.76 10.90
CA SER A 106 21.04 -2.08 9.48
C SER A 106 21.14 -3.58 9.22
N ASN A 107 21.80 -4.35 10.11
CA ASN A 107 21.89 -5.80 9.97
C ASN A 107 20.54 -6.49 10.12
N GLU A 108 19.65 -6.01 11.00
CA GLU A 108 18.30 -6.56 11.14
C GLU A 108 17.46 -6.26 9.90
N ILE A 109 17.49 -5.02 9.40
CA ILE A 109 16.81 -4.63 8.17
C ILE A 109 17.26 -5.54 7.03
N LEU A 110 18.57 -5.63 6.79
CA LEU A 110 19.12 -6.44 5.70
C LEU A 110 18.82 -7.94 5.87
N SER A 111 18.81 -8.46 7.10
CA SER A 111 18.44 -9.86 7.35
C SER A 111 16.96 -10.12 7.07
N ILE A 112 16.08 -9.16 7.37
CA ILE A 112 14.66 -9.24 7.00
C ILE A 112 14.52 -9.26 5.48
N LEU A 113 15.14 -8.32 4.77
CA LEU A 113 15.10 -8.29 3.30
C LEU A 113 15.59 -9.61 2.71
N GLU A 114 16.71 -10.15 3.22
CA GLU A 114 17.26 -11.43 2.79
C GLU A 114 16.26 -12.59 2.97
N ASP A 115 15.62 -12.69 4.14
CA ASP A 115 14.62 -13.73 4.44
C ASP A 115 13.42 -13.63 3.49
N GLU A 116 12.92 -12.41 3.25
CA GLU A 116 11.82 -12.14 2.34
C GLU A 116 12.15 -12.56 0.91
N ILE A 117 13.31 -12.15 0.39
CA ILE A 117 13.71 -12.47 -0.99
C ILE A 117 13.88 -13.99 -1.16
N LYS A 118 14.54 -14.66 -0.21
CA LYS A 118 14.71 -16.12 -0.25
C LYS A 118 13.36 -16.84 -0.21
N LEU A 119 12.42 -16.37 0.62
CA LEU A 119 11.05 -16.86 0.64
C LEU A 119 10.39 -16.70 -0.73
N TYR A 120 10.49 -15.52 -1.34
CA TYR A 120 9.85 -15.24 -2.62
C TYR A 120 10.42 -16.08 -3.75
N GLU A 121 11.75 -16.22 -3.84
CA GLU A 121 12.38 -17.10 -4.83
C GLU A 121 11.90 -18.55 -4.66
N MET A 122 11.93 -19.08 -3.43
CA MET A 122 11.45 -20.42 -3.12
C MET A 122 9.98 -20.62 -3.52
N ILE A 123 9.09 -19.69 -3.15
CA ILE A 123 7.67 -19.78 -3.48
C ILE A 123 7.46 -19.76 -5.00
N LEU A 124 8.12 -18.85 -5.72
CA LEU A 124 7.95 -18.74 -7.16
C LEU A 124 8.53 -19.94 -7.91
N ASP A 125 9.64 -20.52 -7.43
CA ASP A 125 10.27 -21.70 -8.02
C ASP A 125 9.44 -22.98 -7.78
N GLU A 126 8.78 -23.08 -6.63
CA GLU A 126 7.90 -24.20 -6.30
C GLU A 126 6.51 -24.07 -6.92
N ALA A 127 5.87 -22.92 -6.76
CA ALA A 127 4.51 -22.67 -7.23
C ALA A 127 4.46 -22.50 -8.75
N LYS A 128 5.51 -21.98 -9.40
CA LYS A 128 5.56 -21.66 -10.84
C LYS A 128 4.25 -21.04 -11.36
N PRO A 129 3.80 -19.91 -10.79
CA PRO A 129 2.51 -19.33 -11.13
C PRO A 129 2.53 -18.70 -12.52
N ASP A 130 1.44 -18.86 -13.26
CA ASP A 130 1.18 -18.11 -14.49
C ASP A 130 0.72 -16.68 -14.18
N PHE A 131 -0.04 -16.52 -13.08
CA PHE A 131 -0.57 -15.25 -12.62
C PHE A 131 -0.34 -15.03 -11.12
N ILE A 132 -0.04 -13.78 -10.77
CA ILE A 132 -0.06 -13.28 -9.39
C ILE A 132 -1.30 -12.41 -9.21
N ILE A 133 -2.05 -12.63 -8.13
CA ILE A 133 -3.10 -11.73 -7.67
C ILE A 133 -2.68 -11.15 -6.33
N MET A 134 -2.60 -9.83 -6.24
CA MET A 134 -2.15 -9.15 -5.01
C MET A 134 -2.82 -7.79 -4.82
N PRO A 135 -2.86 -7.23 -3.60
CA PRO A 135 -3.21 -5.82 -3.42
C PRO A 135 -2.16 -4.92 -4.08
N THR A 136 -2.48 -3.64 -4.28
CA THR A 136 -1.45 -2.65 -4.64
C THR A 136 -0.33 -2.63 -3.62
N THR A 137 0.90 -2.58 -4.11
CA THR A 137 2.08 -2.52 -3.23
C THR A 137 2.14 -1.17 -2.53
N HIS A 138 2.27 -1.21 -1.21
CA HIS A 138 2.28 -0.02 -0.35
C HIS A 138 3.19 -0.16 0.87
N GLN A 139 3.83 -1.32 1.02
CA GLN A 139 4.82 -1.65 2.05
C GLN A 139 6.03 -2.28 1.37
N GLN A 140 7.17 -2.26 2.03
CA GLN A 140 8.43 -2.72 1.43
C GLN A 140 8.36 -4.19 1.00
N HIS A 141 7.86 -5.08 1.86
CA HIS A 141 7.90 -6.53 1.59
C HIS A 141 7.05 -6.92 0.37
N ASN A 142 5.81 -6.40 0.27
CA ASN A 142 4.95 -6.66 -0.89
C ASN A 142 5.45 -5.95 -2.15
N HIS A 143 6.14 -4.82 -2.03
CA HIS A 143 6.77 -4.14 -3.16
C HIS A 143 7.98 -4.90 -3.71
N ILE A 144 8.81 -5.49 -2.85
CA ILE A 144 9.91 -6.37 -3.28
C ILE A 144 9.36 -7.57 -4.03
N PHE A 145 8.35 -8.24 -3.48
CA PHE A 145 7.71 -9.38 -4.16
C PHE A 145 7.22 -9.00 -5.56
N TYR A 146 6.51 -7.88 -5.69
CA TYR A 146 6.08 -7.34 -6.99
C TYR A 146 7.24 -7.15 -7.96
N LYS A 147 8.34 -6.52 -7.53
CA LYS A 147 9.52 -6.26 -8.36
C LYS A 147 10.16 -7.57 -8.85
N ILE A 148 10.29 -8.56 -7.97
CA ILE A 148 10.81 -9.89 -8.33
C ILE A 148 9.88 -10.57 -9.36
N CYS A 149 8.56 -10.55 -9.15
CA CYS A 149 7.60 -11.11 -10.10
C CYS A 149 7.67 -10.42 -11.47
N LYS A 150 7.83 -9.09 -11.51
CA LYS A 150 8.01 -8.32 -12.76
C LYS A 150 9.29 -8.72 -13.47
N ALA A 151 10.42 -8.78 -12.76
CA ALA A 151 11.71 -9.16 -13.35
C ALA A 151 11.72 -10.60 -13.85
N ARG A 152 10.92 -11.49 -13.24
CA ARG A 152 10.70 -12.87 -13.70
C ARG A 152 9.64 -12.99 -14.82
N ASN A 153 9.13 -11.89 -15.36
CA ASN A 153 8.10 -11.84 -16.40
C ASN A 153 6.80 -12.61 -16.06
N ILE A 154 6.44 -12.66 -14.78
CA ILE A 154 5.17 -13.26 -14.33
C ILE A 154 4.06 -12.22 -14.47
N LYS A 155 2.89 -12.62 -14.98
CA LYS A 155 1.76 -11.69 -15.11
C LYS A 155 1.19 -11.36 -13.74
N ILE A 156 1.09 -10.08 -13.41
CA ILE A 156 0.58 -9.60 -12.12
C ILE A 156 -0.74 -8.88 -12.34
N LEU A 157 -1.72 -9.19 -11.50
CA LEU A 157 -3.03 -8.54 -11.43
C LEU A 157 -3.20 -7.95 -10.03
N MET A 158 -3.08 -6.64 -9.94
CA MET A 158 -3.25 -5.89 -8.69
C MET A 158 -4.70 -5.46 -8.52
N MET A 159 -5.26 -5.66 -7.32
CA MET A 159 -6.56 -5.12 -6.94
C MET A 159 -6.43 -3.66 -6.51
N ILE A 160 -7.10 -2.76 -7.23
CA ILE A 160 -7.20 -1.32 -6.92
C ILE A 160 -8.65 -0.93 -6.62
N PRO A 161 -8.90 -0.09 -5.61
CA PRO A 161 -10.21 0.53 -5.45
C PRO A 161 -10.40 1.58 -6.55
N THR A 162 -11.52 1.55 -7.26
CA THR A 162 -11.82 2.54 -8.28
C THR A 162 -12.17 3.87 -7.61
N ARG A 163 -11.51 4.96 -8.01
CA ARG A 163 -11.80 6.31 -7.49
C ARG A 163 -13.02 6.97 -8.13
N THR A 164 -13.50 6.43 -9.25
CA THR A 164 -14.69 6.89 -9.95
C THR A 164 -15.80 5.85 -9.84
N SER A 165 -16.88 6.17 -9.14
CA SER A 165 -18.10 5.36 -9.20
C SER A 165 -18.70 5.53 -10.60
N ILE A 166 -18.58 4.52 -11.47
CA ILE A 166 -19.45 4.42 -12.65
C ILE A 166 -20.79 3.87 -12.14
N ALA A 167 -21.46 4.68 -11.33
CA ALA A 167 -22.78 4.38 -10.79
C ALA A 167 -23.80 4.98 -11.75
N THR A 168 -24.36 4.16 -12.65
CA THR A 168 -25.46 4.57 -13.53
C THR A 168 -26.78 4.75 -12.78
N ASP A 169 -26.83 4.35 -11.51
CA ASP A 169 -28.06 4.40 -10.71
C ASP A 169 -27.80 4.77 -9.24
N SER A 170 -28.75 5.48 -8.64
CA SER A 170 -28.64 6.13 -7.32
C SER A 170 -28.37 5.17 -6.15
N LEU A 171 -28.71 3.88 -6.29
CA LEU A 171 -28.45 2.83 -5.30
C LEU A 171 -27.00 2.30 -5.33
N SER A 172 -26.28 2.54 -6.43
CA SER A 172 -24.88 2.09 -6.63
C SER A 172 -23.83 3.12 -6.20
N LYS A 173 -24.25 4.31 -5.75
CA LYS A 173 -23.38 5.44 -5.38
C LYS A 173 -22.48 5.20 -4.15
N GLN A 174 -22.57 4.06 -3.49
CA GLN A 174 -21.82 3.75 -2.25
C GLN A 174 -20.96 2.48 -2.34
N ALA A 175 -20.92 1.79 -3.49
CA ALA A 175 -20.08 0.60 -3.63
C ALA A 175 -18.64 1.00 -4.00
N ASN A 176 -17.69 0.70 -3.11
CA ASN A 176 -16.27 0.65 -3.45
C ASN A 176 -16.07 -0.45 -4.50
N MET A 177 -16.08 -0.11 -5.79
CA MET A 177 -15.75 -1.05 -6.84
C MET A 177 -14.25 -1.33 -6.83
N TRP A 178 -13.89 -2.58 -7.09
CA TRP A 178 -12.50 -3.00 -7.24
C TRP A 178 -12.24 -3.38 -8.68
N GLN A 179 -11.10 -2.96 -9.22
CA GLN A 179 -10.62 -3.34 -10.54
C GLN A 179 -9.31 -4.10 -10.42
N LEU A 180 -9.07 -5.02 -11.36
CA LEU A 180 -7.78 -5.64 -11.58
C LEU A 180 -6.99 -4.84 -12.63
N THR A 181 -5.76 -4.48 -12.30
CA THR A 181 -4.81 -3.79 -13.19
C THR A 181 -3.49 -4.54 -13.21
N ASP A 182 -2.80 -4.56 -14.34
CA ASP A 182 -1.43 -5.08 -14.46
C ASP A 182 -0.36 -3.97 -14.45
N GLU A 183 -0.79 -2.71 -14.39
CA GLU A 183 0.05 -1.53 -14.20
C GLU A 183 -0.16 -0.95 -12.80
N MET A 184 0.94 -0.52 -12.15
CA MET A 184 0.81 0.39 -11.02
C MET A 184 0.32 1.74 -11.53
N ASP A 185 -0.50 2.43 -10.73
CA ASP A 185 -0.94 3.78 -11.04
C ASP A 185 0.28 4.66 -11.30
N LYS A 186 0.38 5.16 -12.54
CA LYS A 186 1.43 6.11 -12.91
C LYS A 186 1.04 7.36 -12.16
N PHE A 187 1.75 7.71 -11.08
CA PHE A 187 1.56 8.97 -10.34
C PHE A 187 1.87 10.15 -11.26
N LEU A 188 1.00 10.39 -12.24
CA LEU A 188 1.15 11.41 -13.24
C LEU A 188 1.26 12.74 -12.49
N PRO A 189 2.20 13.61 -12.87
CA PRO A 189 2.30 14.91 -12.25
C PRO A 189 0.93 15.58 -12.35
N LEU A 190 0.55 16.31 -11.31
CA LEU A 190 -0.63 17.15 -11.37
C LEU A 190 -0.55 17.99 -12.65
N PRO A 191 -1.68 18.18 -13.38
CA PRO A 191 -1.69 19.02 -14.55
C PRO A 191 -1.01 20.35 -14.22
N LYS A 192 -0.14 20.85 -15.09
CA LYS A 192 0.45 22.19 -14.93
C LYS A 192 -0.69 23.21 -14.99
N THR A 193 -1.29 23.51 -13.83
CA THR A 193 -2.35 24.50 -13.69
C THR A 193 -1.73 25.89 -13.82
N THR A 194 -1.58 26.33 -15.06
CA THR A 194 -1.15 27.70 -15.42
C THR A 194 -2.30 28.70 -15.42
N LYS A 195 -3.54 28.26 -15.20
CA LYS A 195 -4.68 29.16 -15.05
C LYS A 195 -4.78 29.58 -13.58
N GLN A 196 -4.51 30.86 -13.30
CA GLN A 196 -4.97 31.50 -12.08
C GLN A 196 -6.45 31.18 -11.89
N ASN A 197 -6.81 30.64 -10.74
CA ASN A 197 -8.20 30.41 -10.37
C ASN A 197 -8.94 31.76 -10.45
N LYS A 198 -9.82 31.91 -11.46
CA LYS A 198 -10.71 33.07 -11.58
C LYS A 198 -11.73 33.15 -10.45
N HIS A 199 -11.94 32.04 -9.73
CA HIS A 199 -12.74 31.99 -8.52
C HIS A 199 -11.84 32.13 -7.29
N LYS A 200 -11.57 33.38 -6.88
CA LYS A 200 -11.05 33.70 -5.54
C LYS A 200 -12.16 33.50 -4.49
N ASN A 201 -12.69 32.28 -4.36
CA ASN A 201 -13.53 31.95 -3.22
C ASN A 201 -12.60 31.72 -2.02
N LEU A 202 -12.32 32.84 -1.34
CA LEU A 202 -11.45 32.89 -0.18
C LEU A 202 -12.23 32.41 1.05
N PHE A 203 -12.01 31.15 1.43
CA PHE A 203 -12.53 30.64 2.68
C PHE A 203 -11.83 31.34 3.85
N ASN A 204 -12.61 31.76 4.85
CA ASN A 204 -12.12 32.42 6.04
C ASN A 204 -12.41 31.54 7.25
N PHE A 205 -11.39 31.28 8.05
CA PHE A 205 -11.53 30.61 9.34
C PHE A 205 -11.55 31.64 10.46
N LYS A 206 -12.48 31.53 11.41
CA LYS A 206 -12.61 32.49 12.51
C LYS A 206 -12.52 31.78 13.86
N ARG A 207 -11.58 32.21 14.70
CA ARG A 207 -11.49 31.82 16.12
C ARG A 207 -12.44 32.71 16.92
N VAL A 208 -13.58 32.14 17.30
CA VAL A 208 -14.64 32.84 18.07
C VAL A 208 -14.46 32.75 19.58
N ASP A 209 -13.52 31.92 20.02
CA ASP A 209 -13.12 31.72 21.41
C ASP A 209 -12.12 32.78 21.92
N ILE A 210 -11.54 33.59 21.03
CA ILE A 210 -10.62 34.68 21.36
C ILE A 210 -11.37 36.02 21.31
N ASN A 211 -11.04 36.97 22.20
CA ASN A 211 -11.60 38.32 22.19
C ASN A 211 -10.49 39.39 21.99
N PRO A 212 -10.50 40.17 20.89
CA PRO A 212 -11.47 40.11 19.79
C PRO A 212 -11.31 38.84 18.92
N PRO A 213 -12.40 38.33 18.32
CA PRO A 213 -12.32 37.19 17.42
C PRO A 213 -11.36 37.43 16.25
N VAL A 214 -10.49 36.47 15.97
CA VAL A 214 -9.48 36.57 14.91
C VAL A 214 -9.92 35.76 13.70
N THR A 215 -9.84 36.38 12.51
CA THR A 215 -10.16 35.74 11.23
C THR A 215 -8.88 35.52 10.43
N ILE A 216 -8.67 34.31 9.91
CA ILE A 216 -7.52 33.89 9.12
C ILE A 216 -8.01 33.42 7.74
N LYS A 217 -7.47 34.02 6.67
CA LYS A 217 -7.78 33.62 5.29
C LYS A 217 -7.09 32.28 4.97
N ALA A 218 -7.80 31.38 4.30
CA ALA A 218 -7.25 30.14 3.77
C ALA A 218 -6.44 30.42 2.50
N GLU A 219 -5.29 31.07 2.67
CA GLU A 219 -4.33 31.42 1.62
C GLU A 219 -2.98 30.78 1.94
N ILE A 220 -2.17 30.55 0.90
CA ILE A 220 -0.84 29.93 1.05
C ILE A 220 0.06 30.73 1.99
N ASP A 221 -0.04 32.06 1.95
CA ASP A 221 0.76 32.98 2.77
C ASP A 221 0.47 32.86 4.28
N ASN A 222 -0.70 32.32 4.64
CA ASN A 222 -1.07 32.08 6.05
C ASN A 222 -0.77 30.64 6.49
N VAL A 223 -0.21 29.77 5.64
CA VAL A 223 0.13 28.39 6.02
C VAL A 223 1.43 28.38 6.84
N LEU A 224 1.33 27.97 8.10
CA LEU A 224 2.45 27.92 9.03
C LEU A 224 3.15 26.54 9.07
N ASP A 225 2.38 25.45 9.08
CA ASP A 225 2.91 24.09 9.23
C ASP A 225 2.06 23.08 8.46
N THR A 226 2.70 22.00 8.01
CA THR A 226 2.12 20.87 7.28
C THR A 226 2.48 19.50 7.88
N LYS A 227 3.28 19.43 8.95
CA LYS A 227 3.84 18.17 9.50
C LYS A 227 2.80 17.16 9.99
N ARG A 228 1.64 17.62 10.48
CA ARG A 228 0.55 16.78 11.03
C ARG A 228 -0.83 17.19 10.52
N GLY A 229 -0.85 17.88 9.39
CA GLY A 229 -1.99 18.61 8.88
C GLY A 229 -1.62 20.07 8.59
N THR A 230 -2.49 20.76 7.87
CA THR A 230 -2.31 22.15 7.46
C THR A 230 -2.75 23.06 8.59
N THR A 231 -1.85 23.93 9.04
CA THR A 231 -2.12 24.95 10.06
C THR A 231 -2.10 26.33 9.44
N LEU A 232 -3.17 27.09 9.62
CA LEU A 232 -3.22 28.51 9.26
C LEU A 232 -2.85 29.38 10.47
N ALA A 233 -2.07 30.43 10.27
CA ALA A 233 -1.68 31.35 11.33
C ALA A 233 -1.65 32.82 10.88
N ILE A 234 -2.05 33.71 11.78
CA ILE A 234 -1.79 35.15 11.72
C ILE A 234 -1.36 35.58 13.12
N ASN A 235 -0.18 36.21 13.22
CA ASN A 235 0.47 36.53 14.49
C ASN A 235 0.60 35.26 15.37
N GLU A 236 0.16 35.32 16.62
CA GLU A 236 0.17 34.19 17.55
C GLU A 236 -1.06 33.28 17.42
N CYS A 237 -2.07 33.69 16.62
CA CYS A 237 -3.30 32.93 16.45
C CYS A 237 -3.13 31.83 15.40
N LYS A 238 -3.54 30.60 15.74
CA LYS A 238 -3.41 29.41 14.88
C LYS A 238 -4.71 28.63 14.79
N ILE A 239 -4.94 28.02 13.64
CA ILE A 239 -6.06 27.12 13.35
C ILE A 239 -5.49 25.87 12.68
N TYR A 240 -5.68 24.73 13.31
CA TYR A 240 -5.07 23.46 12.92
C TYR A 240 -6.04 22.60 12.09
N THR A 241 -5.48 21.73 11.25
CA THR A 241 -6.21 20.65 10.56
C THR A 241 -7.32 21.17 9.64
N VAL A 242 -7.00 22.18 8.81
CA VAL A 242 -7.97 22.80 7.89
C VAL A 242 -8.19 22.00 6.60
N GLU A 243 -7.29 21.05 6.29
CA GLU A 243 -7.15 20.41 4.98
C GLU A 243 -8.34 19.55 4.55
N HIS A 244 -8.93 18.76 5.45
CA HIS A 244 -10.06 17.91 5.09
C HIS A 244 -11.32 18.73 4.84
N LEU A 245 -11.54 19.78 5.63
CA LEU A 245 -12.66 20.69 5.43
C LEU A 245 -12.50 21.48 4.13
N LEU A 246 -11.31 22.04 3.87
CA LEU A 246 -11.02 22.73 2.62
C LEU A 246 -11.18 21.81 1.40
N SER A 247 -10.76 20.55 1.52
CA SER A 247 -10.96 19.52 0.48
C SER A 247 -12.45 19.26 0.22
N ALA A 248 -13.25 19.13 1.29
CA ALA A 248 -14.69 18.95 1.19
C ALA A 248 -15.38 20.17 0.56
N LEU A 249 -15.04 21.39 1.00
CA LEU A 249 -15.57 22.64 0.46
C LEU A 249 -15.25 22.79 -1.03
N TYR A 250 -13.99 22.55 -1.42
CA TYR A 250 -13.59 22.55 -2.82
C TYR A 250 -14.37 21.53 -3.66
N GLY A 251 -14.69 20.36 -3.08
CA GLY A 251 -15.47 19.32 -3.74
C GLY A 251 -16.94 19.70 -3.99
N ILE A 252 -17.49 20.67 -3.26
CA ILE A 252 -18.90 21.08 -3.36
C ILE A 252 -19.12 22.43 -4.08
N GLY A 253 -18.08 23.27 -4.25
CA GLY A 253 -18.12 24.51 -5.04
C GLY A 253 -17.81 25.78 -4.23
#